data_AF-A0A3C1PQC4-F1
#
_entry.id   AF-A0A3C1PQC4-F1
#
_cell.length_a   1.000
_cell.length_b   1.000
_cell.length_c   1.000
_cell.angle_alpha   90.00
_cell.angle_beta   90.00
_cell.angle_gamma   90.00
#
_symmetry.space_group_name_H-M   'P 1'
#
loop_
_entity.id
_entity.type
_entity.pdbx_description
1 polymer ?
#
loop_
_entity_poly.entity_id
_entity_poly.type
_entity_poly.pdbx_seq_one_letter_code
_entity_poly.pdbx_strand_id
1 'polypeptide(L)'
;MTRYIFTPILAICLVFQGFSQGKIIPVSASQSDFLKTYKLALAASVSDFRTTQTEMDTKLFATYSEFTLYRPMSGANKGAFIFPQQLPTEYNTVTAANYTEYNWASMPHVAFQYKKNAKVAIFRSAMQHNGASINWEASYFKSMFDSYLLPDMYYLTNEDSVLANGFKSDTKLLIIPSFTMVGTDNYALIDGLLQKSPSLQQKIKEFLQTGGTVYAEGNAAYFMQKLGYLQAGAVNYANGKDATDNFIAITQVKPDH
;
A
#
# COMPACT_ATOMS: atom_id res chain seq x y z
N MET A 1 81.60 -20.48 -11.35
CA MET A 1 80.63 -19.39 -11.60
C MET A 1 79.23 -20.00 -11.66
N THR A 2 78.48 -20.02 -10.55
CA THR A 2 77.00 -20.06 -10.57
C THR A 2 76.50 -19.74 -9.17
N ARG A 3 75.97 -18.52 -8.97
CA ARG A 3 75.25 -18.15 -7.74
C ARG A 3 73.77 -18.35 -8.03
N TYR A 4 73.12 -19.25 -7.30
CA TYR A 4 71.67 -19.44 -7.35
C TYR A 4 71.02 -18.31 -6.54
N ILE A 5 70.32 -17.41 -7.23
CA ILE A 5 69.47 -16.39 -6.63
C ILE A 5 68.12 -17.06 -6.35
N PHE A 6 67.82 -17.27 -5.08
CA PHE A 6 66.50 -17.68 -4.61
C PHE A 6 65.61 -16.44 -4.61
N THR A 7 64.76 -16.29 -5.63
CA THR A 7 63.73 -15.24 -5.65
C THR A 7 62.46 -15.80 -5.02
N PRO A 8 62.00 -15.32 -3.86
CA PRO A 8 60.71 -15.72 -3.32
C PRO A 8 59.60 -15.12 -4.18
N ILE A 9 58.82 -15.98 -4.82
CA ILE A 9 57.59 -15.60 -5.53
C ILE A 9 56.55 -15.25 -4.46
N LEU A 10 56.35 -13.95 -4.22
CA LEU A 10 55.27 -13.44 -3.39
C LEU A 10 53.97 -13.53 -4.20
N ALA A 11 53.19 -14.59 -4.00
CA ALA A 11 51.87 -14.73 -4.58
C ALA A 11 50.90 -13.79 -3.85
N ILE A 12 50.62 -12.64 -4.46
CA ILE A 12 49.56 -11.73 -4.02
C ILE A 12 48.22 -12.36 -4.45
N CYS A 13 47.57 -13.08 -3.53
CA CYS A 13 46.17 -13.48 -3.70
C CYS A 13 45.28 -12.24 -3.56
N LEU A 14 44.97 -11.59 -4.69
CA LEU A 14 43.87 -10.64 -4.77
C LEU A 14 42.56 -11.41 -4.58
N VAL A 15 42.01 -11.36 -3.37
CA VAL A 15 40.65 -11.84 -3.11
C VAL A 15 39.70 -10.81 -3.73
N PHE A 16 39.28 -11.03 -4.97
CA PHE A 16 38.17 -10.30 -5.56
C PHE A 16 36.91 -10.67 -4.76
N GLN A 17 36.50 -9.81 -3.84
CA GLN A 17 35.19 -9.92 -3.24
C GLN A 17 34.17 -9.71 -4.36
N GLY A 18 33.44 -10.76 -4.74
CA GLY A 18 32.35 -10.64 -5.69
C GLY A 18 31.34 -9.63 -5.17
N PHE A 19 31.17 -8.53 -5.90
CA PHE A 19 30.16 -7.54 -5.56
C PHE A 19 28.78 -8.21 -5.56
N SER A 20 28.03 -8.01 -4.49
CA SER A 20 26.65 -8.49 -4.39
C SER A 20 25.81 -7.80 -5.46
N GLN A 21 25.23 -8.59 -6.36
CA GLN A 21 24.38 -8.11 -7.46
C GLN A 21 22.97 -7.74 -6.98
N GLY A 22 22.49 -8.36 -5.90
CA GLY A 22 21.21 -8.01 -5.31
C GLY A 22 20.95 -8.66 -3.95
N LYS A 23 19.68 -8.60 -3.53
CA LYS A 23 19.21 -9.03 -2.21
C LYS A 23 18.06 -10.02 -2.32
N ILE A 24 18.06 -11.02 -1.46
CA ILE A 24 16.92 -11.90 -1.18
C ILE A 24 16.31 -11.45 0.14
N ILE A 25 15.07 -11.00 0.10
CA ILE A 25 14.37 -10.42 1.25
C ILE A 25 13.30 -11.41 1.73
N PRO A 26 13.50 -12.12 2.85
CA PRO A 26 12.49 -13.04 3.38
C PRO A 26 11.24 -12.29 3.85
N VAL A 27 10.10 -12.96 3.76
CA VAL A 27 8.80 -12.51 4.30
C VAL A 27 8.24 -13.46 5.36
N SER A 28 9.05 -14.42 5.81
CA SER A 28 8.70 -15.34 6.90
C SER A 28 8.99 -14.69 8.27
N ALA A 29 8.83 -15.47 9.34
CA ALA A 29 9.12 -15.05 10.71
C ALA A 29 10.59 -14.61 10.94
N SER A 30 11.51 -14.86 10.01
CA SER A 30 12.90 -14.38 10.09
C SER A 30 13.06 -12.91 9.71
N GLN A 31 12.00 -12.26 9.22
CA GLN A 31 12.02 -10.84 8.86
C GLN A 31 11.85 -9.96 10.10
N SER A 32 12.86 -9.15 10.43
CA SER A 32 12.85 -8.23 11.57
C SER A 32 11.91 -7.04 11.38
N ASP A 33 11.67 -6.63 10.13
CA ASP A 33 10.87 -5.45 9.82
C ASP A 33 9.88 -5.76 8.69
N PHE A 34 8.88 -6.57 9.01
CA PHE A 34 7.89 -7.07 8.05
C PHE A 34 7.21 -5.93 7.30
N LEU A 35 6.81 -4.86 8.00
CA LEU A 35 6.12 -3.75 7.37
C LEU A 35 7.02 -2.98 6.40
N LYS A 36 8.27 -2.66 6.78
CA LYS A 36 9.19 -2.00 5.83
C LYS A 36 9.54 -2.89 4.65
N THR A 37 9.60 -4.21 4.82
CA THR A 37 9.79 -5.15 3.71
C THR A 37 8.71 -5.01 2.63
N TYR A 38 7.44 -4.97 3.02
CA TYR A 38 6.35 -4.80 2.05
C TYR A 38 6.32 -3.39 1.47
N LYS A 39 6.66 -2.36 2.25
CA LYS A 39 6.80 -0.99 1.72
C LYS A 39 7.91 -0.89 0.68
N LEU A 40 9.07 -1.51 0.93
CA LEU A 40 10.16 -1.60 -0.02
C LEU A 40 9.71 -2.32 -1.29
N ALA A 41 9.05 -3.47 -1.14
CA ALA A 41 8.58 -4.24 -2.27
C ALA A 41 7.57 -3.46 -3.14
N LEU A 42 6.63 -2.78 -2.50
CA LEU A 42 5.67 -1.91 -3.19
C LEU A 42 6.35 -0.70 -3.86
N ALA A 43 7.33 -0.07 -3.21
CA ALA A 43 8.01 1.10 -3.77
C ALA A 43 8.82 0.72 -5.00
N ALA A 44 9.54 -0.40 -4.94
CA ALA A 44 10.33 -0.91 -6.04
C ALA A 44 9.48 -1.48 -7.18
N SER A 45 8.30 -2.06 -6.90
CA SER A 45 7.42 -2.61 -7.94
C SER A 45 6.75 -1.57 -8.84
N VAL A 46 6.83 -0.29 -8.47
CA VAL A 46 6.41 0.85 -9.31
C VAL A 46 7.50 1.25 -10.30
N SER A 47 8.77 0.96 -9.98
CA SER A 47 9.91 1.41 -10.77
C SER A 47 10.20 0.44 -11.91
N ASP A 48 10.52 0.98 -13.09
CA ASP A 48 11.17 0.21 -14.14
C ASP A 48 12.67 0.22 -13.87
N PHE A 49 13.22 -0.89 -13.41
CA PHE A 49 14.63 -0.93 -13.02
C PHE A 49 15.60 -0.71 -14.21
N ARG A 50 15.15 -0.70 -15.47
CA ARG A 50 15.99 -0.25 -16.61
C ARG A 50 16.36 1.24 -16.53
N THR A 51 15.54 2.03 -15.83
CA THR A 51 15.66 3.48 -15.79
C THR A 51 16.35 3.99 -14.53
N THR A 52 16.62 3.10 -13.56
CA THR A 52 17.36 3.45 -12.35
C THR A 52 18.85 3.42 -12.66
N GLN A 53 19.56 4.53 -12.44
CA GLN A 53 20.98 4.71 -12.78
C GLN A 53 21.95 3.95 -11.86
N THR A 54 21.52 2.81 -11.30
CA THR A 54 22.25 2.03 -10.29
C THR A 54 22.75 0.72 -10.86
N GLU A 55 23.79 0.15 -10.22
CA GLU A 55 24.28 -1.21 -10.49
C GLU A 55 23.15 -2.21 -10.25
N MET A 56 22.53 -2.68 -11.33
CA MET A 56 21.43 -3.64 -11.32
C MET A 56 21.89 -4.99 -11.87
N ASP A 57 21.38 -6.08 -11.29
CA ASP A 57 21.47 -7.41 -11.90
C ASP A 57 20.66 -7.47 -13.21
N THR A 58 21.35 -7.27 -14.33
CA THR A 58 20.78 -7.38 -15.68
C THR A 58 20.57 -8.82 -16.14
N LYS A 59 21.20 -9.81 -15.49
CA LYS A 59 21.04 -11.24 -15.80
C LYS A 59 19.75 -11.81 -15.23
N LEU A 60 19.21 -11.18 -14.19
CA LEU A 60 17.91 -11.52 -13.62
C LEU A 60 16.76 -11.33 -14.62
N PHE A 61 16.93 -10.42 -15.58
CA PHE A 61 15.91 -10.08 -16.56
C PHE A 61 16.23 -10.72 -17.91
N ALA A 62 15.39 -11.65 -18.36
CA ALA A 62 15.46 -12.12 -19.74
C ALA A 62 15.12 -10.95 -20.69
N THR A 63 15.55 -11.03 -21.95
CA THR A 63 15.37 -9.97 -22.97
C THR A 63 13.94 -9.43 -23.09
N TYR A 64 12.93 -10.22 -22.68
CA TYR A 64 11.51 -9.88 -22.75
C TYR A 64 10.79 -9.92 -21.39
N SER A 65 11.50 -10.02 -20.27
CA SER A 65 10.86 -10.08 -18.95
C SER A 65 10.60 -8.70 -18.35
N GLU A 66 9.69 -8.63 -17.38
CA GLU A 66 9.41 -7.40 -16.65
C GLU A 66 10.57 -7.05 -15.73
N PHE A 67 11.08 -5.82 -15.81
CA PHE A 67 12.14 -5.29 -14.95
C PHE A 67 11.55 -4.83 -13.62
N THR A 68 11.12 -5.80 -12.82
CA THR A 68 10.48 -5.62 -11.52
C THR A 68 10.99 -6.63 -10.48
N LEU A 69 10.43 -6.61 -9.27
CA LEU A 69 10.70 -7.61 -8.25
C LEU A 69 10.14 -8.97 -8.64
N TYR A 70 10.91 -10.03 -8.40
CA TYR A 70 10.42 -11.39 -8.54
C TYR A 70 10.13 -12.03 -7.19
N ARG A 71 9.15 -12.94 -7.18
CA ARG A 71 8.80 -13.75 -6.02
C ARG A 71 8.85 -15.23 -6.39
N PRO A 72 9.75 -16.02 -5.78
CA PRO A 72 9.84 -17.46 -6.06
C PRO A 72 8.59 -18.18 -5.54
N MET A 73 8.03 -19.08 -6.33
CA MET A 73 6.82 -19.81 -5.96
C MET A 73 7.10 -21.13 -5.23
N SER A 74 8.35 -21.57 -5.21
CA SER A 74 8.83 -22.80 -4.57
C SER A 74 10.28 -22.67 -4.07
N GLY A 75 10.82 -23.75 -3.49
CA GLY A 75 12.20 -23.81 -3.00
C GLY A 75 12.42 -23.12 -1.65
N ALA A 76 13.70 -23.05 -1.24
CA ALA A 76 14.10 -22.50 0.07
C ALA A 76 13.74 -21.02 0.25
N ASN A 77 13.64 -20.27 -0.86
CA ASN A 77 13.30 -18.85 -0.87
C ASN A 77 11.83 -18.58 -1.26
N LYS A 78 10.96 -19.59 -1.14
CA LYS A 78 9.54 -19.48 -1.49
C LYS A 78 8.92 -18.25 -0.82
N GLY A 79 8.33 -17.38 -1.62
CA GLY A 79 7.62 -16.19 -1.18
C GLY A 79 8.50 -14.98 -0.82
N ALA A 80 9.83 -15.11 -0.81
CA ALA A 80 10.75 -13.99 -0.61
C ALA A 80 10.71 -13.01 -1.80
N PHE A 81 11.11 -11.76 -1.59
CA PHE A 81 11.33 -10.80 -2.69
C PHE A 81 12.77 -10.89 -3.18
N ILE A 82 12.93 -11.04 -4.50
CA ILE A 82 14.23 -10.93 -5.17
C ILE A 82 14.38 -9.50 -5.65
N PHE A 83 15.31 -8.80 -5.03
CA PHE A 83 15.55 -7.37 -5.24
C PHE A 83 16.88 -7.19 -5.98
N PRO A 84 16.88 -6.65 -7.21
CA PRO A 84 18.02 -6.72 -8.13
C PRO A 84 19.13 -5.68 -7.86
N GLN A 85 19.13 -5.05 -6.69
CA GLN A 85 20.00 -3.93 -6.32
C GLN A 85 20.37 -3.98 -4.83
N GLN A 86 21.20 -3.05 -4.37
CA GLN A 86 21.40 -2.81 -2.93
C GLN A 86 20.15 -2.18 -2.31
N LEU A 87 19.91 -2.47 -1.02
CA LEU A 87 18.81 -1.84 -0.30
C LEU A 87 19.07 -0.34 -0.14
N PRO A 88 18.08 0.54 -0.40
CA PRO A 88 18.19 1.94 -0.05
C PRO A 88 18.41 2.12 1.47
N THR A 89 19.08 3.20 1.86
CA THR A 89 19.50 3.42 3.26
C THR A 89 18.33 3.43 4.23
N GLU A 90 17.17 3.93 3.82
CA GLU A 90 15.94 3.98 4.61
C GLU A 90 15.33 2.58 4.92
N TYR A 91 15.77 1.55 4.20
CA TYR A 91 15.37 0.15 4.38
C TYR A 91 16.49 -0.71 4.99
N ASN A 92 17.52 -0.12 5.59
CA ASN A 92 18.63 -0.86 6.20
C ASN A 92 18.22 -1.81 7.36
N THR A 93 17.04 -1.62 7.96
CA THR A 93 16.49 -2.49 9.01
C THR A 93 15.83 -3.76 8.47
N VAL A 94 15.62 -3.85 7.15
CA VAL A 94 15.06 -5.03 6.50
C VAL A 94 16.09 -6.16 6.49
N THR A 95 15.74 -7.31 7.07
CA THR A 95 16.54 -8.53 6.93
C THR A 95 16.65 -8.89 5.46
N ALA A 96 17.87 -9.05 4.95
CA ALA A 96 18.12 -9.49 3.58
C ALA A 96 19.44 -10.25 3.47
N ALA A 97 19.48 -11.24 2.57
CA ALA A 97 20.69 -11.97 2.21
C ALA A 97 21.24 -11.46 0.87
N ASN A 98 22.56 -11.29 0.76
CA ASN A 98 23.20 -10.97 -0.51
C ASN A 98 23.15 -12.17 -1.45
N TYR A 99 23.01 -11.89 -2.75
CA TYR A 99 23.35 -12.84 -3.79
C TYR A 99 24.31 -12.21 -4.82
N THR A 100 25.14 -13.04 -5.44
CA THR A 100 26.06 -12.65 -6.53
C THR A 100 25.58 -13.14 -7.88
N GLU A 101 24.93 -14.30 -7.94
CA GLU A 101 24.22 -14.79 -9.13
C GLU A 101 22.90 -15.43 -8.69
N TYR A 102 21.79 -15.02 -9.30
CA TYR A 102 20.49 -15.58 -8.99
C TYR A 102 19.96 -16.44 -10.15
N ASN A 103 19.78 -17.73 -9.90
CA ASN A 103 19.26 -18.65 -10.91
C ASN A 103 17.72 -18.59 -10.98
N TRP A 104 17.19 -17.55 -11.62
CA TRP A 104 15.74 -17.38 -11.79
C TRP A 104 15.09 -18.50 -12.61
N ALA A 105 15.83 -19.16 -13.52
CA ALA A 105 15.29 -20.23 -14.36
C ALA A 105 15.13 -21.56 -13.61
N SER A 106 15.77 -21.74 -12.45
CA SER A 106 15.72 -22.99 -11.69
C SER A 106 14.36 -23.32 -11.06
N MET A 107 13.46 -22.33 -10.97
CA MET A 107 12.14 -22.50 -10.37
C MET A 107 11.14 -21.48 -10.93
N PRO A 108 9.83 -21.67 -10.74
CA PRO A 108 8.85 -20.68 -11.16
C PRO A 108 8.87 -19.43 -10.27
N HIS A 109 8.70 -18.26 -10.91
CA HIS A 109 8.56 -16.97 -10.24
C HIS A 109 7.33 -16.24 -10.74
N VAL A 110 6.84 -15.32 -9.91
CA VAL A 110 5.89 -14.29 -10.33
C VAL A 110 6.56 -12.93 -10.30
N ALA A 111 6.30 -12.13 -11.32
CA ALA A 111 6.64 -10.72 -11.33
C ALA A 111 5.66 -9.98 -10.39
N PHE A 112 6.20 -9.13 -9.53
CA PHE A 112 5.41 -8.28 -8.65
C PHE A 112 5.51 -6.85 -9.17
N GLN A 113 4.46 -6.37 -9.86
CA GLN A 113 4.40 -5.01 -10.39
C GLN A 113 3.18 -4.28 -9.82
N TYR A 114 3.37 -3.05 -9.34
CA TYR A 114 2.28 -2.18 -8.91
C TYR A 114 2.28 -0.90 -9.75
N LYS A 115 1.20 -0.64 -10.46
CA LYS A 115 1.06 0.60 -11.25
C LYS A 115 0.40 1.67 -10.37
N LYS A 116 1.15 2.71 -9.99
CA LYS A 116 0.73 3.82 -9.11
C LYS A 116 -0.38 4.73 -9.70
N ASN A 117 -1.06 4.33 -10.76
CA ASN A 117 -1.99 5.19 -11.50
C ASN A 117 -3.38 5.30 -10.86
N ALA A 118 -3.59 4.73 -9.68
CA ALA A 118 -4.86 4.75 -8.98
C ALA A 118 -4.71 5.46 -7.63
N LYS A 119 -5.49 6.52 -7.41
CA LYS A 119 -5.56 7.24 -6.14
C LYS A 119 -6.84 6.95 -5.38
N VAL A 120 -6.73 7.04 -4.06
CA VAL A 120 -7.85 6.97 -3.13
C VAL A 120 -8.19 8.37 -2.64
N ALA A 121 -9.41 8.83 -2.90
CA ALA A 121 -9.94 10.03 -2.27
C ALA A 121 -10.52 9.65 -0.91
N ILE A 122 -10.12 10.33 0.16
CA ILE A 122 -10.74 10.17 1.48
C ILE A 122 -11.57 11.43 1.74
N PHE A 123 -12.89 11.24 1.85
CA PHE A 123 -13.81 12.33 2.13
C PHE A 123 -13.65 12.79 3.58
N ARG A 124 -13.36 14.08 3.77
CA ARG A 124 -13.27 14.77 5.06
C ARG A 124 -14.05 16.07 4.92
N SER A 125 -15.23 16.14 5.50
CA SER A 125 -16.12 17.28 5.30
C SER A 125 -15.50 18.58 5.81
N ALA A 126 -15.83 19.70 5.18
CA ALA A 126 -15.49 21.03 5.68
C ALA A 126 -16.43 21.44 6.83
N MET A 127 -17.62 20.83 6.93
CA MET A 127 -18.50 20.99 8.08
C MET A 127 -17.86 20.45 9.36
N GLN A 128 -18.08 21.18 10.45
CA GLN A 128 -17.55 20.83 11.76
C GLN A 128 -18.66 20.71 12.80
N HIS A 129 -18.44 19.85 13.78
CA HIS A 129 -19.23 19.73 15.00
C HIS A 129 -18.27 19.66 16.19
N ASN A 130 -18.49 20.49 17.21
CA ASN A 130 -17.61 20.61 18.38
C ASN A 130 -16.11 20.81 18.04
N GLY A 131 -15.83 21.62 17.01
CA GLY A 131 -14.46 21.94 16.59
C GLY A 131 -13.73 20.84 15.81
N ALA A 132 -14.39 19.72 15.52
CA ALA A 132 -13.86 18.63 14.71
C ALA A 132 -14.66 18.45 13.41
N SER A 133 -14.06 17.85 12.39
CA SER A 133 -14.78 17.46 11.16
C SER A 133 -15.95 16.56 11.50
N ILE A 134 -17.10 16.73 10.84
CA ILE A 134 -18.26 15.85 11.06
C ILE A 134 -18.00 14.39 10.66
N ASN A 135 -16.87 14.08 10.04
CA ASN A 135 -16.41 12.73 9.74
C ASN A 135 -14.95 12.52 10.21
N TRP A 136 -14.79 12.52 11.53
CA TRP A 136 -13.50 12.48 12.23
C TRP A 136 -12.60 11.28 11.84
N GLU A 137 -13.21 10.14 11.48
CA GLU A 137 -12.54 8.91 11.05
C GLU A 137 -11.68 9.07 9.79
N ALA A 138 -11.86 10.16 9.02
CA ALA A 138 -10.95 10.48 7.91
C ALA A 138 -9.48 10.54 8.37
N SER A 139 -9.23 10.95 9.61
CA SER A 139 -7.87 10.98 10.19
C SER A 139 -7.32 9.59 10.49
N TYR A 140 -8.19 8.63 10.80
CA TYR A 140 -7.82 7.23 11.00
C TYR A 140 -7.37 6.61 9.68
N PHE A 141 -8.15 6.76 8.60
CA PHE A 141 -7.72 6.33 7.27
C PHE A 141 -6.42 7.00 6.86
N LYS A 142 -6.30 8.33 7.03
CA LYS A 142 -5.06 9.04 6.74
C LYS A 142 -3.85 8.35 7.41
N SER A 143 -3.98 8.08 8.70
CA SER A 143 -2.92 7.44 9.50
C SER A 143 -2.63 6.02 9.04
N MET A 144 -3.65 5.25 8.67
CA MET A 144 -3.52 3.91 8.09
C MET A 144 -2.77 3.95 6.75
N PHE A 145 -3.16 4.83 5.84
CA PHE A 145 -2.47 4.97 4.55
C PHE A 145 -1.02 5.43 4.73
N ASP A 146 -0.75 6.40 5.61
CA ASP A 146 0.63 6.85 5.91
C ASP A 146 1.48 5.73 6.52
N SER A 147 0.86 4.93 7.40
CA SER A 147 1.55 3.87 8.15
C SER A 147 1.81 2.64 7.30
N TYR A 148 0.92 2.28 6.38
CA TYR A 148 0.95 0.97 5.71
C TYR A 148 1.08 1.02 4.19
N LEU A 149 0.77 2.14 3.54
CA LEU A 149 0.74 2.26 2.09
C LEU A 149 1.81 3.23 1.57
N LEU A 150 1.97 3.28 0.24
CA LEU A 150 2.96 4.15 -0.39
C LEU A 150 2.57 5.63 -0.28
N PRO A 151 3.55 6.55 -0.21
CA PRO A 151 3.28 7.97 -0.31
C PRO A 151 2.50 8.31 -1.59
N ASP A 152 1.60 9.29 -1.48
CA ASP A 152 0.79 9.82 -2.59
C ASP A 152 -0.19 8.79 -3.21
N MET A 153 -0.52 7.71 -2.50
CA MET A 153 -1.61 6.81 -2.88
C MET A 153 -3.01 7.36 -2.59
N TYR A 154 -3.11 8.37 -1.73
CA TYR A 154 -4.38 8.95 -1.32
C TYR A 154 -4.31 10.46 -1.23
N TYR A 155 -5.48 11.11 -1.16
CA TYR A 155 -5.60 12.51 -0.82
C TYR A 155 -6.90 12.76 -0.03
N LEU A 156 -6.88 13.78 0.81
CA LEU A 156 -8.11 14.25 1.47
C LEU A 156 -8.88 15.17 0.53
N THR A 157 -10.19 15.05 0.52
CA THR A 157 -11.10 15.91 -0.24
C THR A 157 -12.35 16.21 0.60
N ASN A 158 -13.01 17.33 0.34
CA ASN A 158 -14.22 17.76 1.01
C ASN A 158 -15.27 18.21 -0.01
N GLU A 159 -16.49 18.48 0.45
CA GLU A 159 -17.60 18.92 -0.41
C GLU A 159 -17.23 20.14 -1.26
N ASP A 160 -16.56 21.15 -0.69
CA ASP A 160 -16.19 22.38 -1.40
C ASP A 160 -15.22 22.08 -2.57
N SER A 161 -14.20 21.27 -2.30
CA SER A 161 -13.19 20.88 -3.29
C SER A 161 -13.76 20.01 -4.40
N VAL A 162 -14.66 19.08 -4.07
CA VAL A 162 -15.35 18.21 -5.04
C VAL A 162 -16.29 19.04 -5.92
N LEU A 163 -17.01 20.01 -5.35
CA LEU A 163 -17.90 20.88 -6.11
C LEU A 163 -17.12 21.79 -7.05
N ALA A 164 -16.00 22.35 -6.59
CA ALA A 164 -15.17 23.25 -7.39
C ALA A 164 -14.40 22.53 -8.52
N ASN A 165 -13.79 21.39 -8.21
CA ASN A 165 -12.80 20.76 -9.10
C ASN A 165 -13.13 19.33 -9.52
N GLY A 166 -14.15 18.71 -8.93
CA GLY A 166 -14.38 17.27 -9.05
C GLY A 166 -13.28 16.45 -8.36
N PHE A 167 -13.26 15.14 -8.66
CA PHE A 167 -12.19 14.25 -8.23
C PHE A 167 -11.03 14.28 -9.21
N LYS A 168 -9.81 14.00 -8.72
CA LYS A 168 -8.65 13.84 -9.62
C LYS A 168 -8.91 12.70 -10.62
N SER A 169 -8.45 12.85 -11.86
CA SER A 169 -8.72 11.89 -12.96
C SER A 169 -8.20 10.48 -12.72
N ASP A 170 -7.19 10.34 -11.85
CA ASP A 170 -6.59 9.07 -11.42
C ASP A 170 -7.28 8.46 -10.19
N THR A 171 -8.33 9.09 -9.66
CA THR A 171 -9.08 8.57 -8.51
C THR A 171 -9.85 7.32 -8.93
N LYS A 172 -9.68 6.22 -8.19
CA LYS A 172 -10.41 4.95 -8.41
C LYS A 172 -11.30 4.55 -7.24
N LEU A 173 -11.00 5.04 -6.05
CA LEU A 173 -11.77 4.77 -4.85
C LEU A 173 -12.06 6.07 -4.11
N LEU A 174 -13.31 6.29 -3.74
CA LEU A 174 -13.73 7.29 -2.76
C LEU A 174 -14.09 6.57 -1.46
N ILE A 175 -13.35 6.85 -0.40
CA ILE A 175 -13.70 6.44 0.96
C ILE A 175 -14.54 7.55 1.60
N ILE A 176 -15.72 7.21 2.09
CA ILE A 176 -16.58 8.08 2.88
C ILE A 176 -16.61 7.50 4.31
N PRO A 177 -15.79 8.04 5.23
CA PRO A 177 -15.75 7.61 6.62
C PRO A 177 -17.08 7.87 7.35
N SER A 178 -17.27 7.26 8.52
CA SER A 178 -18.46 7.49 9.33
C SER A 178 -18.57 8.94 9.77
N PHE A 179 -19.80 9.41 9.89
CA PHE A 179 -20.17 10.72 10.38
C PHE A 179 -20.42 10.69 11.89
N THR A 180 -20.06 11.76 12.58
CA THR A 180 -20.41 11.99 13.98
C THR A 180 -21.92 11.97 14.15
N MET A 181 -22.39 11.27 15.18
CA MET A 181 -23.80 11.26 15.56
C MET A 181 -24.15 12.49 16.41
N VAL A 182 -25.38 12.97 16.29
CA VAL A 182 -25.92 14.00 17.18
C VAL A 182 -26.83 13.32 18.20
N GLY A 183 -26.31 13.10 19.41
CA GLY A 183 -26.98 12.23 20.38
C GLY A 183 -27.07 10.81 19.84
N THR A 184 -28.29 10.30 19.62
CA THR A 184 -28.57 8.99 19.02
C THR A 184 -28.92 9.06 17.53
N ASP A 185 -28.91 10.25 16.94
CA ASP A 185 -29.28 10.47 15.54
C ASP A 185 -28.09 10.21 14.60
N ASN A 186 -28.23 9.17 13.77
CA ASN A 186 -27.25 8.76 12.76
C ASN A 186 -27.37 9.54 11.43
N TYR A 187 -28.41 10.37 11.28
CA TYR A 187 -28.81 10.96 10.01
C TYR A 187 -28.57 12.47 9.98
N ALA A 188 -28.71 13.16 11.11
CA ALA A 188 -28.74 14.63 11.20
C ALA A 188 -27.60 15.36 10.45
N LEU A 189 -26.34 14.98 10.68
CA LEU A 189 -25.20 15.68 10.04
C LEU A 189 -25.08 15.35 8.55
N ILE A 190 -25.49 14.14 8.14
CA ILE A 190 -25.51 13.73 6.73
C ILE A 190 -26.57 14.55 5.97
N ASP A 191 -27.77 14.66 6.53
CA ASP A 191 -28.84 15.48 5.94
C ASP A 191 -28.45 16.96 5.88
N GLY A 192 -27.84 17.49 6.95
CA GLY A 192 -27.31 18.86 6.96
C GLY A 192 -26.25 19.10 5.88
N LEU A 193 -25.33 18.16 5.68
CA LEU A 193 -24.31 18.24 4.63
C LEU A 193 -24.93 18.28 3.23
N LEU A 194 -25.87 17.38 2.95
CA LEU A 194 -26.52 17.30 1.64
C LEU A 194 -27.44 18.48 1.36
N GLN A 195 -28.06 19.06 2.40
CA GLN A 195 -28.82 20.30 2.28
C GLN A 195 -27.90 21.49 1.96
N LYS A 196 -26.73 21.57 2.59
CA LYS A 196 -25.73 22.61 2.32
C LYS A 196 -25.09 22.46 0.93
N SER A 197 -24.91 21.22 0.49
CA SER A 197 -24.18 20.87 -0.74
C SER A 197 -25.03 20.03 -1.70
N PRO A 198 -26.16 20.55 -2.22
CA PRO A 198 -27.13 19.76 -2.98
C PRO A 198 -26.54 19.18 -4.27
N SER A 199 -25.55 19.84 -4.86
CA SER A 199 -24.89 19.37 -6.09
C SER A 199 -23.85 18.27 -5.86
N LEU A 200 -23.55 17.90 -4.61
CA LEU A 200 -22.56 16.85 -4.29
C LEU A 200 -23.00 15.49 -4.85
N GLN A 201 -24.30 15.22 -4.87
CA GLN A 201 -24.88 14.02 -5.49
C GLN A 201 -24.42 13.85 -6.93
N GLN A 202 -24.53 14.93 -7.71
CA GLN A 202 -24.20 14.91 -9.13
C GLN A 202 -22.70 14.68 -9.35
N LYS A 203 -21.82 15.26 -8.52
CA LYS A 203 -20.38 15.01 -8.59
C LYS A 203 -19.98 13.57 -8.27
N ILE A 204 -20.62 12.97 -7.27
CA ILE A 204 -20.39 11.56 -6.94
C ILE A 204 -20.95 10.64 -8.04
N LYS A 205 -22.07 11.03 -8.66
CA LYS A 205 -22.62 10.31 -9.83
C LYS A 205 -21.66 10.33 -11.02
N GLU A 206 -21.11 11.49 -11.35
CA GLU A 206 -20.09 11.64 -12.41
C GLU A 206 -18.88 10.73 -12.14
N PHE A 207 -18.40 10.70 -10.89
CA PHE A 207 -17.29 9.84 -10.49
C PHE A 207 -17.60 8.34 -10.73
N LEU A 208 -18.76 7.86 -10.26
CA LEU A 208 -19.17 6.47 -10.43
C LEU A 208 -19.36 6.11 -11.92
N GLN A 209 -19.90 7.02 -12.73
CA GLN A 209 -20.08 6.80 -14.17
C GLN A 209 -18.76 6.64 -14.92
N THR A 210 -17.66 7.20 -14.40
CA THR A 210 -16.30 7.03 -14.95
C THR A 210 -15.58 5.77 -14.46
N GLY A 211 -16.28 4.88 -13.75
CA GLY A 211 -15.73 3.64 -13.21
C GLY A 211 -15.04 3.80 -11.85
N GLY A 212 -15.30 4.90 -11.15
CA GLY A 212 -14.93 5.05 -9.75
C GLY A 212 -15.78 4.14 -8.84
N THR A 213 -15.23 3.78 -7.67
CA THR A 213 -15.93 2.98 -6.66
C THR A 213 -16.02 3.77 -5.36
N VAL A 214 -17.09 3.54 -4.57
CA VAL A 214 -17.24 4.12 -3.24
C VAL A 214 -17.17 3.04 -2.18
N TYR A 215 -16.40 3.30 -1.12
CA TYR A 215 -16.44 2.58 0.14
C TYR A 215 -17.04 3.51 1.20
N ALA A 216 -18.17 3.13 1.79
CA ALA A 216 -18.85 3.90 2.82
C ALA A 216 -18.79 3.14 4.15
N GLU A 217 -18.29 3.80 5.20
CA GLU A 217 -18.13 3.20 6.53
C GLU A 217 -19.23 3.64 7.49
N GLY A 218 -19.69 2.71 8.33
CA GLY A 218 -20.63 2.99 9.41
C GLY A 218 -21.89 3.69 8.92
N ASN A 219 -22.18 4.88 9.47
CA ASN A 219 -23.39 5.60 9.11
C ASN A 219 -23.33 6.30 7.73
N ALA A 220 -22.17 6.33 7.07
CA ALA A 220 -22.04 6.86 5.71
C ALA A 220 -22.81 6.03 4.66
N ALA A 221 -23.23 4.82 4.98
CA ALA A 221 -24.17 4.07 4.14
C ALA A 221 -25.47 4.87 3.89
N TYR A 222 -25.97 5.62 4.90
CA TYR A 222 -27.14 6.48 4.74
C TYR A 222 -26.88 7.61 3.74
N PHE A 223 -25.67 8.16 3.71
CA PHE A 223 -25.29 9.14 2.69
C PHE A 223 -25.47 8.56 1.28
N MET A 224 -25.03 7.32 1.04
CA MET A 224 -25.23 6.64 -0.25
C MET A 224 -26.71 6.38 -0.58
N GLN A 225 -27.54 6.07 0.43
CA GLN A 225 -28.99 5.99 0.26
C GLN A 225 -29.59 7.34 -0.16
N LYS A 226 -29.18 8.44 0.48
CA LYS A 226 -29.67 9.79 0.17
C LYS A 226 -29.27 10.26 -1.22
N LEU A 227 -28.15 9.78 -1.73
CA LEU A 227 -27.75 10.00 -3.13
C LEU A 227 -28.51 9.13 -4.14
N GLY A 228 -29.37 8.21 -3.69
CA GLY A 228 -30.20 7.36 -4.54
C GLY A 228 -29.52 6.08 -5.04
N TYR A 229 -28.38 5.68 -4.47
CA TYR A 229 -27.69 4.43 -4.83
C TYR A 229 -28.22 3.21 -4.07
N LEU A 230 -28.98 3.44 -3.01
CA LEU A 230 -29.68 2.42 -2.25
C LEU A 230 -31.17 2.78 -2.21
N GLN A 231 -32.03 1.76 -2.18
CA GLN A 231 -33.47 1.98 -2.02
C GLN A 231 -33.78 2.71 -0.71
N ALA A 232 -34.85 3.50 -0.68
CA ALA A 232 -35.28 4.18 0.53
C ALA A 232 -35.56 3.14 1.65
N GLY A 233 -34.99 3.37 2.83
CA GLY A 233 -35.11 2.46 3.97
C GLY A 233 -34.16 1.25 3.94
N ALA A 234 -33.26 1.14 2.96
CA ALA A 234 -32.20 0.13 2.95
C ALA A 234 -31.27 0.24 4.16
N VAL A 235 -31.08 1.46 4.65
CA VAL A 235 -30.23 1.78 5.78
C VAL A 235 -31.12 2.04 7.00
N ASN A 236 -31.00 1.18 8.00
CA ASN A 236 -31.78 1.25 9.23
C ASN A 236 -30.88 0.91 10.44
N TYR A 237 -30.69 1.89 11.31
CA TYR A 237 -29.88 1.76 12.52
C TYR A 237 -30.67 1.31 13.76
N ALA A 238 -31.98 1.05 13.65
CA ALA A 238 -32.82 0.64 14.77
C ALA A 238 -32.41 -0.71 15.39
N ASN A 239 -31.77 -1.58 14.60
CA ASN A 239 -31.21 -2.87 15.05
C ASN A 239 -29.67 -2.87 14.99
N GLY A 240 -29.04 -1.71 15.17
CA GLY A 240 -27.59 -1.61 15.24
C GLY A 240 -27.05 -2.52 16.34
N LYS A 241 -26.15 -3.45 15.97
CA LYS A 241 -25.39 -4.22 16.94
C LYS A 241 -24.15 -3.42 17.29
N ASP A 242 -23.99 -3.07 18.56
CA ASP A 242 -22.74 -2.47 19.03
C ASP A 242 -21.60 -3.47 18.84
N ALA A 243 -20.41 -2.98 18.50
CA ALA A 243 -19.21 -3.81 18.34
C ALA A 243 -18.80 -4.56 19.62
N THR A 244 -19.42 -4.25 20.77
CA THR A 244 -19.33 -5.04 22.01
C THR A 244 -19.98 -6.42 21.91
N ASP A 245 -20.83 -6.66 20.90
CA ASP A 245 -21.34 -7.99 20.56
C ASP A 245 -20.28 -8.83 19.86
N ASN A 246 -19.12 -9.03 20.50
CA ASN A 246 -18.09 -10.06 20.20
C ASN A 246 -18.00 -10.50 18.72
N PHE A 247 -17.88 -9.57 17.79
CA PHE A 247 -17.81 -9.93 16.36
C PHE A 247 -16.49 -10.63 16.01
N ILE A 248 -15.50 -10.57 16.90
CA ILE A 248 -14.27 -11.36 16.84
C ILE A 248 -13.95 -11.83 18.25
N ALA A 249 -14.25 -13.10 18.56
CA ALA A 249 -13.54 -13.78 19.63
C ALA A 249 -12.08 -13.91 19.19
N ILE A 250 -11.23 -12.95 19.56
CA ILE A 250 -9.78 -13.09 19.42
C ILE A 250 -9.36 -14.10 20.48
N THR A 251 -9.40 -15.38 20.14
CA THR A 251 -8.73 -16.40 20.92
C THR A 251 -7.25 -16.16 20.74
N GLN A 252 -6.59 -15.59 21.74
CA GLN A 252 -5.14 -15.56 21.79
C GLN A 252 -4.69 -17.02 21.83
N VAL A 253 -4.28 -17.57 20.68
CA VAL A 253 -3.70 -18.90 20.62
C VAL A 253 -2.43 -18.81 21.44
N LYS A 254 -2.32 -19.65 22.49
CA LYS A 254 -1.06 -19.78 23.24
C LYS A 254 0.07 -20.04 22.23
N PRO A 255 1.26 -19.49 22.45
CA PRO A 255 2.41 -19.79 21.60
C PRO A 255 2.78 -21.26 21.85
N ASP A 256 2.15 -22.16 21.10
CA ASP A 256 2.67 -23.48 20.88
C ASP A 256 3.54 -23.36 19.61
N HIS A 257 4.86 -23.48 19.83
CA HIS A 257 6.00 -23.41 18.92
C HIS A 257 6.82 -22.11 18.97
#